data_AF-A0A1H7PGW7-F1
#
_entry.id   AF-A0A1H7PGW7-F1
#
_cell.length_a   1.000
_cell.length_b   1.000
_cell.length_c   1.000
_cell.angle_alpha   90.00
_cell.angle_beta   90.00
_cell.angle_gamma   90.00
#
_symmetry.space_group_name_H-M   'P 1'
#
loop_
_entity.id
_entity.type
_entity.pdbx_description
1 polymer ?
#
loop_
_entity_poly.entity_id
_entity_poly.type
_entity_poly.pdbx_seq_one_letter_code
_entity_poly.pdbx_strand_id
1 'polypeptide(L)'
;MEFRNLTPFDALCFRAATPGDREYRVVAMKVGYRLVRGRHGRWQAEVNDDDPVPLALADAYWGEEGASSPREESDLAPYKPRCDVIVNATAHAPEGTPAPEWEVRVKVTAGQQWAQPPEPPKPLHPGARLTPQQHAAWEDEKRRAEALAAPRTVLDKRLLVSGPSLLYLRNGREWARIVSQPVESVPMRWEHAFGGRSFLRRPDAPDDEPPLLNEVCFSNPLGQGWVDRRAGDLARQAGLPAVERMPAPQIEAAHERMQQPVLAKHAGVNLDARAMAEVAKGYGREPAGLGVVGRAWAPRLALAGTYDDTWLAQRHPWPPHDFDFGYWNAAPADQQIPYLPPDARIELWNLTDPASAPDGHLSVTLPGHRALVLLRLDNGALLPLPMVTDTVLVDAEALTLSLVHRVWIPSDAPVRVLEARFETDPHAPLVRSAPQPGQTANLEPTP
;
A
#
# COMPACT_ATOMS: atom_id res chain seq x y z
N MET A 1 29.47 8.71 -8.26
CA MET A 1 28.37 9.36 -7.51
C MET A 1 28.40 8.88 -6.06
N GLU A 2 28.53 9.82 -5.13
CA GLU A 2 28.41 9.62 -3.68
C GLU A 2 26.96 9.85 -3.23
N PHE A 3 26.46 9.07 -2.27
CA PHE A 3 25.17 9.33 -1.62
C PHE A 3 25.42 9.79 -0.18
N ARG A 4 24.78 10.89 0.22
CA ARG A 4 24.85 11.47 1.56
C ARG A 4 23.45 11.57 2.13
N ASN A 5 23.21 10.88 3.23
CA ASN A 5 22.01 11.09 4.00
C ASN A 5 22.23 12.27 4.96
N LEU A 6 21.53 13.40 4.75
CA LEU A 6 21.60 14.58 5.60
C LEU A 6 20.31 14.78 6.41
N THR A 7 19.53 13.72 6.58
CA THR A 7 18.31 13.71 7.40
C THR A 7 18.53 12.82 8.63
N PRO A 8 17.69 12.94 9.68
CA PRO A 8 17.68 11.98 10.76
C PRO A 8 17.04 10.64 10.36
N PHE A 9 16.38 10.57 9.19
CA PHE A 9 15.60 9.41 8.77
C PHE A 9 16.46 8.38 8.05
N ASP A 10 16.05 7.12 8.10
CA ASP A 10 16.74 6.09 7.34
C ASP A 10 16.50 6.27 5.84
N ALA A 11 17.61 6.28 5.08
CA ALA A 11 17.60 6.50 3.65
C ALA A 11 18.72 5.71 2.99
N LEU A 12 18.38 5.02 1.90
CA LEU A 12 19.31 4.16 1.17
C LEU A 12 19.28 4.49 -0.32
N CYS A 13 20.46 4.51 -0.94
CA CYS A 13 20.62 4.57 -2.39
C CYS A 13 21.09 3.21 -2.92
N PHE A 14 20.28 2.54 -3.74
CA PHE A 14 20.60 1.24 -4.34
C PHE A 14 20.42 1.27 -5.86
N ARG A 15 20.93 0.24 -6.56
CA ARG A 15 20.82 0.12 -8.02
C ARG A 15 19.69 -0.83 -8.35
N ALA A 16 18.89 -0.50 -9.36
CA ALA A 16 17.85 -1.36 -9.87
C ALA A 16 17.86 -1.40 -11.39
N ALA A 17 17.78 -2.60 -11.94
CA ALA A 17 17.66 -2.87 -13.36
C ALA A 17 16.19 -2.83 -13.79
N THR A 18 15.94 -2.46 -15.05
CA THR A 18 14.60 -2.44 -15.63
C THR A 18 14.49 -3.40 -16.82
N PRO A 19 13.27 -3.78 -17.23
CA PRO A 19 13.04 -4.58 -18.45
C PRO A 19 13.53 -3.95 -19.76
N GLY A 20 13.87 -2.65 -19.75
CA GLY A 20 14.36 -1.89 -20.90
C GLY A 20 15.89 -1.72 -20.95
N ASP A 21 16.64 -2.58 -20.26
CA ASP A 21 18.13 -2.59 -20.24
C ASP A 21 18.74 -1.30 -19.73
N ARG A 22 17.99 -0.63 -18.85
CA ARG A 22 18.41 0.57 -18.14
C ARG A 22 18.54 0.28 -16.69
N GLU A 23 19.51 0.94 -16.08
CA GLU A 23 19.73 0.90 -14.66
C GLU A 23 19.46 2.27 -14.05
N TYR A 24 18.84 2.25 -12.88
CA TYR A 24 18.55 3.44 -12.10
C TYR A 24 19.19 3.32 -10.73
N ARG A 25 19.59 4.46 -10.20
CA ARG A 25 19.86 4.65 -8.78
C ARG A 25 18.57 5.07 -8.12
N VAL A 26 18.11 4.26 -7.20
CA VAL A 26 16.87 4.45 -6.44
C VAL A 26 17.25 4.93 -5.07
N VAL A 27 16.74 6.10 -4.67
CA VAL A 27 16.84 6.56 -3.28
C VAL A 27 15.48 6.33 -2.63
N ALA A 28 15.47 5.55 -1.56
CA ALA A 28 14.32 5.37 -0.69
C ALA A 28 14.61 6.05 0.66
N MET A 29 13.63 6.75 1.23
CA MET A 29 13.69 7.34 2.56
C MET A 29 12.41 7.01 3.30
N LYS A 30 12.50 6.52 4.54
CA LYS A 30 11.33 6.22 5.36
C LYS A 30 11.18 7.25 6.47
N VAL A 31 10.01 7.86 6.54
CA VAL A 31 9.69 8.88 7.54
C VAL A 31 8.52 8.40 8.39
N GLY A 32 8.76 8.29 9.69
CA GLY A 32 7.72 7.93 10.67
C GLY A 32 7.02 9.16 11.24
N TYR A 33 5.76 9.00 11.62
CA TYR A 33 4.98 9.97 12.37
C TYR A 33 4.25 9.26 13.51
N ARG A 34 4.18 9.91 14.67
CA ARG A 34 3.29 9.53 15.77
C ARG A 34 1.96 10.25 15.59
N LEU A 35 0.87 9.53 15.80
CA LEU A 35 -0.48 10.09 15.79
C LEU A 35 -0.84 10.47 17.22
N VAL A 36 -0.85 11.77 17.49
CA VAL A 36 -1.14 12.28 18.83
C VAL A 36 -2.48 13.00 18.85
N ARG A 37 -3.18 12.90 19.97
CA ARG A 37 -4.45 13.60 20.17
C ARG A 37 -4.18 14.94 20.84
N GLY A 38 -4.36 16.03 20.09
CA GLY A 38 -4.15 17.39 20.59
C GLY A 38 -5.21 17.85 21.59
N ARG A 39 -5.02 19.04 22.19
CA ARG A 39 -5.86 19.60 23.27
C ARG A 39 -7.36 19.76 22.93
N HIS A 40 -7.72 19.79 21.65
CA HIS A 40 -9.11 19.89 21.17
C HIS A 40 -9.67 18.54 20.67
N GLY A 41 -9.02 17.43 21.02
CA GLY A 41 -9.43 16.08 20.60
C GLY A 41 -9.11 15.75 19.13
N ARG A 42 -8.48 16.67 18.38
CA ARG A 42 -8.06 16.48 16.98
C ARG A 42 -6.74 15.73 16.91
N TRP A 43 -6.65 14.79 15.98
CA TRP A 43 -5.41 14.05 15.71
C TRP A 43 -4.42 14.91 14.93
N GLN A 44 -3.14 14.79 15.28
CA GLN A 44 -2.03 15.43 14.62
C GLN A 44 -0.96 14.38 14.31
N ALA A 45 -0.32 14.50 13.15
CA ALA A 45 0.83 13.70 12.78
C ALA A 45 2.10 14.46 13.15
N GLU A 46 2.76 14.05 14.23
CA GLU A 46 4.04 14.58 14.66
C GLU A 46 5.15 13.72 14.07
N VAL A 47 6.11 14.33 13.37
CA VAL A 47 7.23 13.60 12.77
C VAL A 47 8.08 12.96 13.86
N ASN A 48 8.54 11.73 13.61
CA ASN A 48 9.39 10.98 14.53
C ASN A 48 10.86 11.09 14.08
N ASP A 49 11.54 12.16 14.48
CA ASP A 49 12.95 12.45 14.18
C ASP A 49 13.92 12.07 15.32
N ASP A 50 13.41 11.88 16.54
CA ASP A 50 14.21 11.40 17.69
C ASP A 50 14.51 9.90 17.65
N ASP A 51 13.56 9.09 17.17
CA ASP A 51 13.68 7.62 17.05
C ASP A 51 13.21 7.18 15.65
N PRO A 52 14.00 7.48 14.60
CA PRO A 52 13.59 7.33 13.21
C PRO A 52 13.27 5.87 12.87
N VAL A 53 12.17 5.66 12.15
CA VAL A 53 11.74 4.33 11.70
C VAL A 53 12.69 3.84 10.60
N PRO A 54 13.32 2.65 10.75
CA PRO A 54 14.26 2.14 9.76
C PRO A 54 13.54 1.66 8.49
N LEU A 55 14.25 1.70 7.36
CA LEU A 55 13.80 1.05 6.13
C LEU A 55 13.65 -0.45 6.38
N ALA A 56 12.51 -1.02 5.97
CA ALA A 56 12.31 -2.45 5.96
C ALA A 56 13.22 -3.07 4.88
N LEU A 57 14.20 -3.87 5.27
CA LEU A 57 15.11 -4.52 4.32
C LEU A 57 14.61 -5.90 3.87
N ALA A 58 13.68 -6.48 4.62
CA ALA A 58 13.05 -7.77 4.35
C ALA A 58 11.55 -7.68 4.66
N ASP A 59 10.78 -8.62 4.11
CA ASP A 59 9.36 -8.75 4.41
C ASP A 59 9.19 -9.27 5.85
N ALA A 60 8.21 -8.73 6.58
CA ALA A 60 7.84 -9.12 7.93
C ALA A 60 6.40 -9.63 7.95
N TYR A 61 6.12 -10.64 8.76
CA TYR A 61 4.84 -11.32 8.82
C TYR A 61 4.25 -11.23 10.23
N TRP A 62 2.92 -11.42 10.36
CA TRP A 62 2.26 -11.44 11.67
C TRP A 62 2.62 -12.67 12.50
N GLY A 63 3.04 -13.74 11.86
CA GLY A 63 3.50 -14.99 12.46
C GLY A 63 4.53 -15.67 11.56
N GLU A 64 4.37 -16.97 11.35
CA GLU A 64 5.28 -17.75 10.48
C GLU A 64 5.13 -17.36 9.00
N GLU A 65 6.26 -17.24 8.30
CA GLU A 65 6.31 -16.95 6.86
C GLU A 65 5.62 -18.06 6.06
N GLY A 66 4.77 -17.67 5.10
CA GLY A 66 3.98 -18.60 4.29
C GLY A 66 2.75 -19.20 5.00
N ALA A 67 2.65 -19.08 6.32
CA ALA A 67 1.49 -19.52 7.12
C ALA A 67 0.70 -18.35 7.74
N SER A 68 1.22 -17.12 7.65
CA SER A 68 0.55 -15.90 8.11
C SER A 68 0.67 -14.76 7.09
N SER A 69 -0.21 -13.76 7.23
CA SER A 69 -0.22 -12.62 6.32
C SER A 69 1.03 -11.73 6.48
N PRO A 70 1.55 -11.15 5.37
CA PRO A 70 2.60 -10.15 5.47
C PRO A 70 2.07 -8.91 6.21
N ARG A 71 2.85 -8.44 7.18
CA ARG A 71 2.60 -7.22 7.97
C ARG A 71 3.21 -5.99 7.30
N GLU A 72 4.42 -6.15 6.77
CA GLU A 72 5.20 -5.10 6.10
C GLU A 72 6.10 -5.76 5.06
N GLU A 73 6.31 -5.10 3.91
CA GLU A 73 7.26 -5.58 2.90
C GLU A 73 8.52 -4.73 2.86
N SER A 74 9.57 -5.28 2.27
CA SER A 74 10.80 -4.58 1.99
C SER A 74 10.55 -3.27 1.24
N ASP A 75 11.14 -2.19 1.76
CA ASP A 75 11.18 -0.86 1.16
C ASP A 75 12.18 -0.78 0.00
N LEU A 76 12.81 -1.89 -0.39
CA LEU A 76 13.78 -1.94 -1.51
C LEU A 76 13.10 -2.24 -2.86
N ALA A 77 11.94 -1.64 -3.09
CA ALA A 77 11.24 -1.71 -4.37
C ALA A 77 11.95 -0.81 -5.42
N PRO A 78 12.33 -1.36 -6.60
CA PRO A 78 12.86 -0.60 -7.72
C PRO A 78 11.99 0.56 -8.16
N TYR A 79 10.67 0.39 -8.29
CA TYR A 79 9.72 1.41 -8.74
C TYR A 79 8.30 0.93 -8.42
N LYS A 80 7.44 1.85 -7.94
CA LYS A 80 6.01 1.60 -7.73
C LYS A 80 5.19 2.59 -8.59
N PRO A 81 4.36 2.12 -9.53
CA PRO A 81 3.54 3.01 -10.38
C PRO A 81 2.41 3.74 -9.64
N ARG A 82 2.04 3.28 -8.44
CA ARG A 82 1.00 3.86 -7.57
C ARG A 82 1.53 3.98 -6.15
N CYS A 83 0.83 4.73 -5.31
CA CYS A 83 1.04 4.71 -3.88
C CYS A 83 0.19 3.62 -3.21
N ASP A 84 0.82 2.77 -2.42
CA ASP A 84 0.14 1.78 -1.58
C ASP A 84 -0.42 2.45 -0.33
N VAL A 85 -1.69 2.20 -0.01
CA VAL A 85 -2.28 2.53 1.31
C VAL A 85 -2.54 1.24 2.07
N ILE A 86 -1.63 0.93 2.99
CA ILE A 86 -1.65 -0.26 3.83
C ILE A 86 -2.11 0.15 5.23
N VAL A 87 -3.06 -0.59 5.79
CA VAL A 87 -3.55 -0.35 7.15
C VAL A 87 -3.43 -1.63 7.97
N ASN A 88 -2.52 -1.61 8.94
CA ASN A 88 -2.39 -2.60 9.99
C ASN A 88 -3.29 -2.15 11.14
N ALA A 89 -4.41 -2.85 11.33
CA ALA A 89 -5.41 -2.48 12.31
C ALA A 89 -6.15 -3.69 12.87
N THR A 90 -6.80 -3.46 13.99
CA THR A 90 -7.86 -4.31 14.51
C THR A 90 -9.17 -3.56 14.28
N ALA A 91 -10.15 -4.22 13.68
CA ALA A 91 -11.50 -3.68 13.57
C ALA A 91 -12.19 -3.80 14.94
N HIS A 92 -12.86 -2.74 15.37
CA HIS A 92 -13.58 -2.71 16.65
C HIS A 92 -15.06 -2.48 16.41
N ALA A 93 -15.90 -3.23 17.12
CA ALA A 93 -17.33 -3.01 17.10
C ALA A 93 -17.66 -1.59 17.63
N PRO A 94 -18.70 -0.93 17.11
CA PRO A 94 -19.05 0.43 17.52
C PRO A 94 -19.22 0.56 19.03
N GLU A 95 -18.68 1.64 19.59
CA GLU A 95 -18.72 1.93 21.04
C GLU A 95 -18.06 0.83 21.92
N GLY A 96 -17.27 -0.07 21.33
CA GLY A 96 -16.67 -1.21 22.04
C GLY A 96 -17.69 -2.28 22.48
N THR A 97 -18.93 -2.22 21.99
CA THR A 97 -19.98 -3.18 22.36
C THR A 97 -19.94 -4.38 21.40
N PRO A 98 -19.88 -5.63 21.89
CA PRO A 98 -19.85 -6.81 21.03
C PRO A 98 -21.00 -6.82 20.01
N ALA A 99 -20.67 -6.92 18.73
CA ALA A 99 -21.64 -6.92 17.63
C ALA A 99 -21.39 -8.12 16.70
N PRO A 100 -22.44 -8.70 16.09
CA PRO A 100 -22.26 -9.80 15.14
C PRO A 100 -21.57 -9.35 13.86
N GLU A 101 -21.80 -8.10 13.44
CA GLU A 101 -21.23 -7.48 12.26
C GLU A 101 -21.27 -5.95 12.33
N TRP A 102 -20.33 -5.28 11.65
CA TRP A 102 -20.26 -3.82 11.51
C TRP A 102 -19.41 -3.41 10.29
N GLU A 103 -19.54 -2.17 9.85
CA GLU A 103 -18.72 -1.60 8.77
C GLU A 103 -17.46 -0.95 9.34
N VAL A 104 -16.33 -1.15 8.65
CA VAL A 104 -15.10 -0.36 8.80
C VAL A 104 -14.85 0.43 7.52
N ARG A 105 -14.16 1.55 7.64
CA ARG A 105 -13.87 2.42 6.49
C ARG A 105 -12.47 3.02 6.56
N VAL A 106 -11.80 3.07 5.42
CA VAL A 106 -10.57 3.85 5.20
C VAL A 106 -10.85 4.87 4.11
N LYS A 107 -10.58 6.14 4.39
CA LYS A 107 -10.72 7.21 3.41
C LYS A 107 -9.44 8.04 3.33
N VAL A 108 -9.01 8.33 2.11
CA VAL A 108 -7.92 9.27 1.85
C VAL A 108 -8.44 10.39 0.98
N THR A 109 -8.25 11.63 1.46
CA THR A 109 -8.57 12.85 0.71
C THR A 109 -7.26 13.57 0.41
N ALA A 110 -7.00 13.84 -0.86
CA ALA A 110 -5.74 14.36 -1.35
C ALA A 110 -5.98 15.41 -2.45
N GLY A 111 -5.23 16.51 -2.42
CA GLY A 111 -5.09 17.42 -3.55
C GLY A 111 -4.10 16.88 -4.59
N GLN A 112 -3.86 17.61 -5.67
CA GLN A 112 -2.73 17.29 -6.56
C GLN A 112 -1.40 17.79 -5.98
N GLN A 113 -0.38 16.94 -6.03
CA GLN A 113 0.98 17.29 -5.64
C GLN A 113 1.66 18.17 -6.70
N TRP A 114 2.37 19.21 -6.25
CA TRP A 114 3.23 20.10 -7.06
C TRP A 114 2.58 20.74 -8.30
N ALA A 115 1.29 21.06 -8.25
CA ALA A 115 0.72 22.01 -9.20
C ALA A 115 1.46 23.35 -9.00
N GLN A 116 2.41 23.66 -9.88
CA GLN A 116 3.04 24.97 -9.84
C GLN A 116 1.96 26.01 -10.20
N PRO A 117 1.80 27.07 -9.40
CA PRO A 117 0.93 28.15 -9.80
C PRO A 117 1.43 28.68 -11.15
N PRO A 118 0.54 28.95 -12.11
CA PRO A 118 0.95 29.42 -13.43
C PRO A 118 1.76 30.71 -13.27
N GLU A 119 2.92 30.75 -13.93
CA GLU A 119 3.77 31.93 -13.88
C GLU A 119 3.00 33.16 -14.40
N PRO A 120 3.18 34.34 -13.77
CA PRO A 120 2.59 35.56 -14.29
C PRO A 120 3.07 35.80 -15.74
N PRO A 121 2.18 36.16 -16.67
CA PRO A 121 2.54 36.37 -18.06
C PRO A 121 3.58 37.49 -18.17
N LYS A 122 4.56 37.32 -19.06
CA LYS A 122 5.59 38.33 -19.31
C LYS A 122 5.06 39.42 -20.25
N PRO A 123 5.36 40.70 -20.01
CA PRO A 123 5.06 41.77 -20.95
C PRO A 123 5.79 41.56 -22.28
N LEU A 124 5.22 42.07 -23.38
CA LEU A 124 5.80 41.94 -24.73
C LEU A 124 7.19 42.59 -24.85
N HIS A 125 7.47 43.59 -24.02
CA HIS A 125 8.78 44.23 -23.88
C HIS A 125 8.91 44.85 -22.48
N PRO A 126 10.14 45.08 -21.98
CA PRO A 126 10.37 45.73 -20.68
C PRO A 126 9.63 47.06 -20.56
N GLY A 127 8.81 47.22 -19.52
CA GLY A 127 8.00 48.42 -19.26
C GLY A 127 6.59 48.43 -19.86
N ALA A 128 6.22 47.46 -20.70
CA ALA A 128 4.86 47.33 -21.19
C ALA A 128 3.90 46.85 -20.08
N ARG A 129 2.64 47.28 -20.13
CA ARG A 129 1.56 46.71 -19.30
C ARG A 129 1.00 45.45 -19.94
N LEU A 130 0.55 44.52 -19.11
CA LEU A 130 -0.21 43.37 -19.57
C LEU A 130 -1.57 43.81 -20.12
N THR A 131 -2.00 43.16 -21.19
CA THR A 131 -3.34 43.40 -21.76
C THR A 131 -4.42 42.78 -20.85
N PRO A 132 -5.67 43.30 -20.89
CA PRO A 132 -6.80 42.68 -20.16
C PRO A 132 -7.00 41.20 -20.50
N GLN A 133 -6.72 40.80 -21.74
CA GLN A 133 -6.81 39.40 -22.18
C GLN A 133 -5.72 38.52 -21.55
N GLN A 134 -4.49 39.01 -21.43
CA GLN A 134 -3.41 38.30 -20.74
C GLN A 134 -3.72 38.13 -19.24
N HIS A 135 -4.28 39.15 -18.60
CA HIS A 135 -4.75 39.06 -17.22
C HIS A 135 -5.86 38.01 -17.06
N ALA A 136 -6.90 38.08 -17.89
CA ALA A 136 -8.01 37.13 -17.83
C ALA A 136 -7.55 35.68 -18.08
N ALA A 137 -6.69 35.45 -19.07
CA ALA A 137 -6.14 34.12 -19.35
C ALA A 137 -5.33 33.55 -18.18
N TRP A 138 -4.52 34.38 -17.52
CA TRP A 138 -3.75 33.99 -16.34
C TRP A 138 -4.65 33.68 -15.15
N GLU A 139 -5.68 34.49 -14.89
CA GLU A 139 -6.68 34.21 -13.84
C GLU A 139 -7.47 32.92 -14.12
N ASP A 140 -7.82 32.64 -15.37
CA ASP A 140 -8.46 31.38 -15.77
C ASP A 140 -7.54 30.17 -15.57
N GLU A 141 -6.24 30.34 -15.84
CA GLU A 141 -5.22 29.31 -15.61
C GLU A 141 -5.01 29.08 -14.10
N LYS A 142 -4.98 30.12 -13.27
CA LYS A 142 -4.95 29.99 -11.81
C LYS A 142 -6.15 29.21 -11.30
N ARG A 143 -7.37 29.59 -11.68
CA ARG A 143 -8.59 28.90 -11.24
C ARG A 143 -8.60 27.43 -11.67
N ARG A 144 -8.08 27.11 -12.86
CA ARG A 144 -7.92 25.72 -13.30
C ARG A 144 -6.89 24.97 -12.46
N ALA A 145 -5.74 25.58 -12.17
CA ALA A 145 -4.72 24.99 -11.30
C ALA A 145 -5.25 24.78 -9.87
N GLU A 146 -5.98 25.74 -9.31
CA GLU A 146 -6.64 25.65 -8.00
C GLU A 146 -7.70 24.54 -7.98
N ALA A 147 -8.53 24.43 -9.01
CA ALA A 147 -9.54 23.38 -9.12
C ALA A 147 -8.90 21.98 -9.25
N LEU A 148 -7.77 21.86 -9.94
CA LEU A 148 -6.99 20.61 -10.03
C LEU A 148 -6.28 20.28 -8.71
N ALA A 149 -5.87 21.30 -7.95
CA ALA A 149 -5.25 21.16 -6.64
C ALA A 149 -6.28 20.90 -5.51
N ALA A 150 -7.57 21.12 -5.76
CA ALA A 150 -8.63 20.96 -4.77
C ALA A 150 -8.63 19.53 -4.18
N PRO A 151 -8.72 19.38 -2.85
CA PRO A 151 -8.76 18.07 -2.22
C PRO A 151 -9.95 17.24 -2.71
N ARG A 152 -9.67 16.03 -3.19
CA ARG A 152 -10.67 15.04 -3.59
C ARG A 152 -10.44 13.72 -2.89
N THR A 153 -11.50 12.96 -2.72
CA THR A 153 -11.40 11.58 -2.23
C THR A 153 -10.65 10.75 -3.27
N VAL A 154 -9.48 10.21 -2.90
CA VAL A 154 -8.68 9.32 -3.75
C VAL A 154 -8.78 7.86 -3.32
N LEU A 155 -9.25 7.60 -2.10
CA LEU A 155 -9.62 6.28 -1.58
C LEU A 155 -10.86 6.41 -0.69
N ASP A 156 -11.81 5.51 -0.84
CA ASP A 156 -12.99 5.35 0.03
C ASP A 156 -13.37 3.87 0.07
N LYS A 157 -12.68 3.11 0.92
CA LYS A 157 -12.86 1.67 1.02
C LYS A 157 -13.68 1.34 2.25
N ARG A 158 -14.71 0.51 2.06
CA ARG A 158 -15.61 0.02 3.11
C ARG A 158 -15.60 -1.49 3.11
N LEU A 159 -15.47 -2.07 4.29
CA LEU A 159 -15.48 -3.52 4.49
C LEU A 159 -16.53 -3.87 5.55
N LEU A 160 -17.20 -5.00 5.36
CA LEU A 160 -18.01 -5.62 6.39
C LEU A 160 -17.10 -6.51 7.23
N VAL A 161 -17.11 -6.29 8.54
CA VAL A 161 -16.44 -7.14 9.51
C VAL A 161 -17.50 -7.88 10.30
N SER A 162 -17.28 -9.16 10.57
CA SER A 162 -18.17 -9.97 11.38
C SER A 162 -17.41 -10.88 12.34
N GLY A 163 -18.04 -11.28 13.44
CA GLY A 163 -17.48 -12.33 14.28
C GLY A 163 -17.52 -13.70 13.60
N PRO A 164 -16.96 -14.73 14.25
CA PRO A 164 -16.90 -16.08 13.70
C PRO A 164 -18.26 -16.61 13.26
N SER A 165 -18.27 -17.26 12.10
CA SER A 165 -19.44 -17.87 11.49
C SER A 165 -19.03 -19.13 10.73
N LEU A 166 -20.00 -19.99 10.44
CA LEU A 166 -19.77 -21.24 9.70
C LEU A 166 -20.66 -21.28 8.47
N LEU A 167 -20.05 -21.70 7.36
CA LEU A 167 -20.74 -22.26 6.21
C LEU A 167 -20.99 -23.74 6.51
N TYR A 168 -22.21 -24.22 6.28
CA TYR A 168 -22.57 -25.62 6.49
C TYR A 168 -23.56 -26.12 5.43
N LEU A 169 -23.49 -27.41 5.13
CA LEU A 169 -24.35 -28.09 4.18
C LEU A 169 -25.64 -28.55 4.87
N ARG A 170 -26.70 -27.75 4.76
CA ARG A 170 -28.04 -28.06 5.29
C ARG A 170 -28.62 -29.27 4.55
N ASN A 171 -29.04 -30.27 5.32
CA ASN A 171 -29.62 -31.53 4.82
C ASN A 171 -28.74 -32.25 3.77
N GLY A 172 -27.42 -32.03 3.79
CA GLY A 172 -26.48 -32.62 2.85
C GLY A 172 -26.62 -32.14 1.40
N ARG A 173 -27.33 -31.04 1.13
CA ARG A 173 -27.61 -30.58 -0.25
C ARG A 173 -27.40 -29.09 -0.51
N GLU A 174 -27.70 -28.24 0.46
CA GLU A 174 -27.72 -26.80 0.26
C GLU A 174 -26.81 -26.11 1.27
N TRP A 175 -25.89 -25.28 0.80
CA TRP A 175 -25.04 -24.50 1.69
C TRP A 175 -25.82 -23.34 2.31
N ALA A 176 -25.59 -23.12 3.60
CA ALA A 176 -26.10 -21.98 4.33
C ALA A 176 -25.02 -21.46 5.28
N ARG A 177 -25.23 -20.24 5.78
CA ARG A 177 -24.37 -19.61 6.78
C ARG A 177 -25.11 -19.46 8.10
N ILE A 178 -24.42 -19.72 9.21
CA ILE A 178 -24.93 -19.43 10.55
C ILE A 178 -24.73 -17.93 10.83
N VAL A 179 -25.65 -17.29 11.56
CA VAL A 179 -25.48 -15.91 12.03
C VAL A 179 -24.12 -15.76 12.74
N SER A 180 -23.40 -14.69 12.43
CA SER A 180 -22.09 -14.41 13.05
C SER A 180 -22.23 -14.20 14.54
N GLN A 181 -21.27 -14.73 15.31
CA GLN A 181 -21.23 -14.54 16.76
C GLN A 181 -20.87 -13.08 17.08
N PRO A 182 -21.47 -12.46 18.11
CA PRO A 182 -21.04 -11.15 18.56
C PRO A 182 -19.61 -11.16 19.09
N VAL A 183 -18.78 -10.23 18.62
CA VAL A 183 -17.41 -10.02 19.08
C VAL A 183 -17.12 -8.53 19.20
N GLU A 184 -16.16 -8.17 20.05
CA GLU A 184 -15.74 -6.77 20.24
C GLU A 184 -14.76 -6.31 19.16
N SER A 185 -13.98 -7.24 18.61
CA SER A 185 -12.94 -6.90 17.64
C SER A 185 -12.52 -8.06 16.75
N VAL A 186 -11.95 -7.73 15.59
CA VAL A 186 -11.39 -8.68 14.61
C VAL A 186 -10.10 -8.10 14.01
N PRO A 187 -8.95 -8.80 14.07
CA PRO A 187 -7.74 -8.37 13.37
C PRO A 187 -7.96 -8.27 11.86
N MET A 188 -7.52 -7.17 11.23
CA MET A 188 -7.67 -6.97 9.78
C MET A 188 -6.60 -7.72 8.99
N ARG A 189 -6.69 -9.06 9.00
CA ARG A 189 -5.71 -9.97 8.39
C ARG A 189 -6.31 -10.87 7.30
N TRP A 190 -5.49 -11.31 6.36
CA TRP A 190 -5.96 -12.08 5.19
C TRP A 190 -6.48 -13.48 5.54
N GLU A 191 -6.07 -14.03 6.69
CA GLU A 191 -6.58 -15.25 7.30
C GLU A 191 -8.09 -15.19 7.58
N HIS A 192 -8.63 -13.99 7.74
CA HIS A 192 -10.05 -13.74 8.00
C HIS A 192 -10.84 -13.35 6.75
N ALA A 193 -10.18 -13.22 5.60
CA ALA A 193 -10.80 -12.87 4.33
C ALA A 193 -11.15 -14.11 3.49
N PHE A 194 -11.80 -13.92 2.34
CA PHE A 194 -12.02 -15.00 1.37
C PHE A 194 -10.71 -15.65 0.91
N GLY A 195 -10.69 -16.98 0.80
CA GLY A 195 -9.56 -17.74 0.29
C GLY A 195 -9.39 -19.09 0.99
N GLY A 196 -8.14 -19.49 1.18
CA GLY A 196 -7.78 -20.62 2.04
C GLY A 196 -7.16 -21.80 1.31
N ARG A 197 -7.05 -22.90 2.06
CA ARG A 197 -6.42 -24.15 1.63
C ARG A 197 -7.42 -25.30 1.68
N SER A 198 -7.47 -26.08 0.60
CA SER A 198 -8.16 -27.35 0.53
C SER A 198 -7.16 -28.48 0.79
N PHE A 199 -7.22 -29.06 1.98
CA PHE A 199 -6.29 -30.09 2.44
C PHE A 199 -7.04 -31.36 2.82
N LEU A 200 -6.57 -32.51 2.34
CA LEU A 200 -7.11 -33.82 2.66
C LEU A 200 -5.97 -34.81 2.91
N ARG A 201 -5.91 -35.38 4.11
CA ARG A 201 -4.95 -36.42 4.51
C ARG A 201 -5.70 -37.56 5.18
N ARG A 202 -5.20 -38.79 5.04
CA ARG A 202 -5.71 -39.93 5.84
C ARG A 202 -5.29 -39.73 7.30
N PRO A 203 -6.18 -39.95 8.28
CA PRO A 203 -5.89 -39.71 9.70
C PRO A 203 -4.63 -40.43 10.21
N ASP A 204 -4.40 -41.66 9.74
CA ASP A 204 -3.30 -42.52 10.20
C ASP A 204 -2.12 -42.59 9.21
N ALA A 205 -2.08 -41.73 8.20
CA ALA A 205 -0.97 -41.70 7.25
C ALA A 205 0.30 -41.13 7.92
N PRO A 206 1.46 -41.81 7.82
CA PRO A 206 2.76 -41.29 8.26
C PRO A 206 3.04 -39.90 7.73
N ASP A 207 3.76 -39.05 8.48
CA ASP A 207 3.99 -37.63 8.13
C ASP A 207 4.65 -37.41 6.76
N ASP A 208 5.46 -38.38 6.30
CA ASP A 208 6.14 -38.39 5.00
C ASP A 208 5.25 -38.83 3.82
N GLU A 209 4.09 -39.46 4.09
CA GLU A 209 3.10 -39.77 3.05
C GLU A 209 2.47 -38.47 2.52
N PRO A 210 2.48 -38.21 1.21
CA PRO A 210 1.87 -37.00 0.68
C PRO A 210 0.35 -37.00 0.93
N PRO A 211 -0.25 -35.84 1.21
CA PRO A 211 -1.69 -35.72 1.37
C PRO A 211 -2.42 -36.09 0.07
N LEU A 212 -3.65 -36.59 0.19
CA LEU A 212 -4.53 -36.89 -0.95
C LEU A 212 -4.86 -35.64 -1.75
N LEU A 213 -4.94 -34.49 -1.07
CA LEU A 213 -5.11 -33.18 -1.68
C LEU A 213 -4.39 -32.14 -0.84
N ASN A 214 -3.67 -31.24 -1.50
CA ASN A 214 -3.08 -30.07 -0.88
C ASN A 214 -3.05 -28.93 -1.90
N GLU A 215 -4.15 -28.19 -1.96
CA GLU A 215 -4.35 -27.11 -2.92
C GLU A 215 -4.72 -25.82 -2.19
N VAL A 216 -4.38 -24.67 -2.77
CA VAL A 216 -4.66 -23.35 -2.17
C VAL A 216 -5.42 -22.45 -3.13
N CYS A 217 -6.25 -21.56 -2.59
CA CYS A 217 -6.82 -20.46 -3.35
C CYS A 217 -5.69 -19.53 -3.81
N PHE A 218 -5.52 -19.38 -5.12
CA PHE A 218 -4.41 -18.59 -5.66
C PHE A 218 -4.49 -17.09 -5.34
N SER A 219 -5.69 -16.56 -5.08
CA SER A 219 -5.89 -15.15 -4.72
C SER A 219 -5.46 -14.83 -3.29
N ASN A 220 -5.68 -15.77 -2.38
CA ASN A 220 -5.35 -15.67 -0.96
C ASN A 220 -5.30 -17.09 -0.36
N PRO A 221 -4.11 -17.68 -0.19
CA PRO A 221 -3.97 -19.06 0.30
C PRO A 221 -4.28 -19.20 1.80
N LEU A 222 -4.37 -18.09 2.54
CA LEU A 222 -4.52 -18.06 3.99
C LEU A 222 -5.98 -17.96 4.46
N GLY A 223 -6.86 -17.47 3.59
CA GLY A 223 -8.23 -17.12 3.95
C GLY A 223 -9.18 -18.29 4.20
N GLN A 224 -10.47 -18.03 4.04
CA GLN A 224 -11.55 -18.96 4.33
C GLN A 224 -12.60 -18.99 3.22
N GLY A 225 -13.36 -20.08 3.15
CA GLY A 225 -14.48 -20.22 2.22
C GLY A 225 -14.16 -20.78 0.83
N TRP A 226 -12.90 -21.09 0.51
CA TRP A 226 -12.54 -21.74 -0.76
C TRP A 226 -12.27 -23.25 -0.59
N VAL A 227 -12.75 -24.06 -1.54
CA VAL A 227 -12.54 -25.52 -1.58
C VAL A 227 -12.30 -25.98 -3.01
N ASP A 228 -11.29 -26.85 -3.23
CA ASP A 228 -11.09 -27.49 -4.52
C ASP A 228 -12.16 -28.58 -4.74
N ARG A 229 -12.82 -28.58 -5.91
CA ARG A 229 -13.88 -29.53 -6.26
C ARG A 229 -13.46 -30.99 -6.16
N ARG A 230 -12.17 -31.30 -6.37
CA ARG A 230 -11.62 -32.66 -6.25
C ARG A 230 -11.70 -33.20 -4.82
N ALA A 231 -11.75 -32.33 -3.80
CA ALA A 231 -11.80 -32.75 -2.40
C ALA A 231 -12.94 -33.71 -2.11
N GLY A 232 -14.14 -33.44 -2.66
CA GLY A 232 -15.31 -34.29 -2.45
C GLY A 232 -15.17 -35.69 -3.06
N ASP A 233 -14.65 -35.78 -4.29
CA ASP A 233 -14.46 -37.07 -4.97
C ASP A 233 -13.32 -37.87 -4.35
N LEU A 234 -12.21 -37.22 -3.97
CA LEU A 234 -11.08 -37.86 -3.30
C LEU A 234 -11.45 -38.36 -1.90
N ALA A 235 -12.22 -37.58 -1.13
CA ALA A 235 -12.73 -38.01 0.17
C ALA A 235 -13.60 -39.27 0.03
N ARG A 236 -14.53 -39.27 -0.93
CA ARG A 236 -15.39 -40.45 -1.22
C ARG A 236 -14.57 -41.69 -1.58
N GLN A 237 -13.57 -41.54 -2.46
CA GLN A 237 -12.69 -42.65 -2.87
C GLN A 237 -11.85 -43.20 -1.71
N ALA A 238 -11.45 -42.34 -0.77
CA ALA A 238 -10.67 -42.71 0.40
C ALA A 238 -11.51 -43.16 1.61
N GLY A 239 -12.86 -43.16 1.50
CA GLY A 239 -13.74 -43.46 2.64
C GLY A 239 -13.71 -42.40 3.75
N LEU A 240 -13.33 -41.17 3.41
CA LEU A 240 -13.24 -40.04 4.34
C LEU A 240 -14.52 -39.17 4.26
N PRO A 241 -14.88 -38.47 5.35
CA PRO A 241 -16.04 -37.57 5.34
C PRO A 241 -15.84 -36.43 4.34
N ALA A 242 -16.93 -36.04 3.66
CA ALA A 242 -16.93 -34.88 2.78
C ALA A 242 -16.86 -33.57 3.59
N VAL A 243 -16.45 -32.48 2.93
CA VAL A 243 -16.48 -31.14 3.54
C VAL A 243 -17.94 -30.68 3.62
N GLU A 244 -18.52 -30.78 4.81
CA GLU A 244 -19.90 -30.36 5.08
C GLU A 244 -19.97 -29.07 5.90
N ARG A 245 -18.84 -28.62 6.47
CA ARG A 245 -18.75 -27.42 7.32
C ARG A 245 -17.39 -26.77 7.14
N MET A 246 -17.36 -25.44 7.15
CA MET A 246 -16.11 -24.68 7.17
C MET A 246 -16.31 -23.25 7.72
N PRO A 247 -15.26 -22.59 8.20
CA PRO A 247 -15.30 -21.18 8.56
C PRO A 247 -15.77 -20.30 7.40
N ALA A 248 -16.64 -19.33 7.71
CA ALA A 248 -16.99 -18.25 6.80
C ALA A 248 -16.01 -17.08 7.00
N PRO A 249 -15.62 -16.37 5.92
CA PRO A 249 -14.85 -15.13 6.05
C PRO A 249 -15.49 -14.14 7.03
N GLN A 250 -14.64 -13.51 7.82
CA GLN A 250 -15.00 -12.46 8.75
C GLN A 250 -14.78 -11.06 8.16
N ILE A 251 -13.95 -10.94 7.11
CA ILE A 251 -13.70 -9.69 6.39
C ILE A 251 -14.18 -9.87 4.95
N GLU A 252 -15.16 -9.06 4.57
CA GLU A 252 -15.80 -9.11 3.26
C GLU A 252 -16.01 -7.69 2.71
N ALA A 253 -16.25 -7.56 1.40
CA ALA A 253 -16.64 -6.27 0.84
C ALA A 253 -17.99 -5.84 1.45
N ALA A 254 -18.18 -4.55 1.72
CA ALA A 254 -19.35 -4.07 2.50
C ALA A 254 -20.73 -4.47 1.93
N HIS A 255 -20.82 -4.76 0.63
CA HIS A 255 -22.06 -5.11 -0.08
C HIS A 255 -22.12 -6.58 -0.51
N GLU A 256 -21.12 -7.39 -0.14
CA GLU A 256 -21.07 -8.81 -0.47
C GLU A 256 -20.99 -9.64 0.81
N ARG A 257 -21.89 -10.60 0.95
CA ARG A 257 -21.80 -11.60 2.01
C ARG A 257 -21.81 -13.00 1.41
N MET A 258 -20.80 -13.78 1.76
CA MET A 258 -20.64 -15.16 1.37
C MET A 258 -21.64 -16.04 2.13
N GLN A 259 -22.55 -16.67 1.37
CA GLN A 259 -23.58 -17.58 1.89
C GLN A 259 -23.21 -19.06 1.71
N GLN A 260 -22.26 -19.35 0.82
CA GLN A 260 -21.82 -20.69 0.46
C GLN A 260 -20.34 -20.67 0.05
N PRO A 261 -19.61 -21.79 0.18
CA PRO A 261 -18.23 -21.89 -0.24
C PRO A 261 -18.07 -21.75 -1.75
N VAL A 262 -16.92 -21.22 -2.15
CA VAL A 262 -16.49 -21.28 -3.55
C VAL A 262 -15.90 -22.66 -3.80
N LEU A 263 -16.62 -23.46 -4.57
CA LEU A 263 -16.16 -24.76 -5.06
C LEU A 263 -15.53 -24.54 -6.45
N ALA A 264 -14.21 -24.49 -6.53
CA ALA A 264 -13.47 -24.24 -7.77
C ALA A 264 -12.63 -25.46 -8.19
N LYS A 265 -12.33 -25.60 -9.48
CA LYS A 265 -11.43 -26.64 -9.99
C LYS A 265 -10.23 -25.97 -10.66
N HIS A 266 -9.03 -26.36 -10.27
CA HIS A 266 -7.82 -25.97 -10.99
C HIS A 266 -7.68 -26.81 -12.26
N ALA A 267 -7.44 -26.15 -13.40
CA ALA A 267 -7.56 -26.76 -14.72
C ALA A 267 -6.37 -27.68 -15.10
N GLY A 268 -5.32 -27.78 -14.27
CA GLY A 268 -4.16 -28.61 -14.56
C GLY A 268 -3.17 -28.69 -13.41
N VAL A 269 -2.19 -29.57 -13.56
CA VAL A 269 -0.96 -29.61 -12.75
C VAL A 269 0.11 -28.73 -13.43
N ASN A 270 0.94 -28.04 -12.65
CA ASN A 270 2.01 -27.15 -13.13
C ASN A 270 1.52 -25.90 -13.89
N LEU A 271 0.65 -25.11 -13.26
CA LEU A 271 0.25 -23.81 -13.79
C LEU A 271 1.36 -22.78 -13.57
N ASP A 272 1.65 -21.97 -14.59
CA ASP A 272 2.47 -20.77 -14.42
C ASP A 272 1.70 -19.65 -13.73
N ALA A 273 2.40 -18.57 -13.36
CA ALA A 273 1.84 -17.43 -12.64
C ALA A 273 0.63 -16.78 -13.34
N ARG A 274 0.63 -16.70 -14.68
CA ARG A 274 -0.47 -16.09 -15.45
C ARG A 274 -1.68 -17.02 -15.48
N ALA A 275 -1.46 -18.31 -15.70
CA ALA A 275 -2.50 -19.30 -15.64
C ALA A 275 -3.15 -19.38 -14.24
N MET A 276 -2.36 -19.25 -13.17
CA MET A 276 -2.89 -19.12 -11.80
C MET A 276 -3.80 -17.89 -11.66
N ALA A 277 -3.42 -16.74 -12.22
CA ALA A 277 -4.25 -15.54 -12.20
C ALA A 277 -5.54 -15.70 -13.01
N GLU A 278 -5.50 -16.36 -14.17
CA GLU A 278 -6.72 -16.66 -14.94
C GLU A 278 -7.67 -17.61 -14.19
N VAL A 279 -7.13 -18.62 -13.50
CA VAL A 279 -7.93 -19.50 -12.64
C VAL A 279 -8.54 -18.69 -11.47
N ALA A 280 -7.77 -17.79 -10.87
CA ALA A 280 -8.23 -16.95 -9.76
C ALA A 280 -9.40 -16.04 -10.14
N LYS A 281 -9.40 -15.47 -11.36
CA LYS A 281 -10.55 -14.71 -11.90
C LYS A 281 -11.83 -15.54 -11.96
N GLY A 282 -11.70 -16.86 -12.17
CA GLY A 282 -12.81 -17.80 -12.22
C GLY A 282 -13.44 -18.16 -10.88
N TYR A 283 -12.88 -17.72 -9.75
CA TYR A 283 -13.45 -18.00 -8.42
C TYR A 283 -14.77 -17.26 -8.16
N GLY A 284 -15.03 -16.16 -8.89
CA GLY A 284 -16.25 -15.36 -8.72
C GLY A 284 -16.32 -14.58 -7.41
N ARG A 285 -15.17 -14.45 -6.71
CA ARG A 285 -14.99 -13.66 -5.49
C ARG A 285 -13.51 -13.28 -5.35
N GLU A 286 -13.26 -12.09 -4.83
CA GLU A 286 -11.92 -11.60 -4.49
C GLU A 286 -11.76 -11.44 -2.96
N PRO A 287 -10.55 -11.68 -2.41
CA PRO A 287 -10.27 -11.40 -1.01
C PRO A 287 -10.35 -9.89 -0.74
N ALA A 288 -11.10 -9.50 0.29
CA ALA A 288 -11.18 -8.13 0.75
C ALA A 288 -10.37 -7.96 2.05
N GLY A 289 -9.60 -6.88 2.17
CA GLY A 289 -8.72 -6.64 3.30
C GLY A 289 -8.09 -5.25 3.21
N LEU A 290 -7.19 -4.93 4.13
CA LEU A 290 -6.48 -3.63 4.17
C LEU A 290 -4.95 -3.74 4.21
N GLY A 291 -4.43 -4.95 4.46
CA GLY A 291 -2.99 -5.22 4.61
C GLY A 291 -2.27 -5.51 3.30
N VAL A 292 -1.02 -5.96 3.40
CA VAL A 292 -0.18 -6.30 2.26
C VAL A 292 -0.62 -7.61 1.60
N VAL A 293 -0.85 -7.61 0.28
CA VAL A 293 -1.10 -8.81 -0.52
C VAL A 293 0.22 -9.52 -0.79
N GLY A 294 0.35 -10.82 -0.48
CA GLY A 294 1.62 -11.53 -0.65
C GLY A 294 2.12 -11.58 -2.10
N ARG A 295 3.44 -11.41 -2.31
CA ARG A 295 4.09 -11.48 -3.64
C ARG A 295 3.86 -12.80 -4.38
N ALA A 296 3.74 -13.90 -3.64
CA ALA A 296 3.53 -15.24 -4.18
C ALA A 296 2.06 -15.53 -4.55
N TRP A 297 1.15 -14.58 -4.31
CA TRP A 297 -0.27 -14.76 -4.61
C TRP A 297 -0.54 -14.31 -6.05
N ALA A 298 -1.47 -14.96 -6.73
CA ALA A 298 -1.75 -14.72 -8.14
C ALA A 298 -1.98 -13.25 -8.54
N PRO A 299 -2.63 -12.38 -7.72
CA PRO A 299 -2.80 -10.97 -8.06
C PRO A 299 -1.49 -10.22 -8.31
N ARG A 300 -0.38 -10.66 -7.70
CA ARG A 300 0.94 -10.05 -7.86
C ARG A 300 1.89 -10.95 -8.63
N LEU A 301 1.90 -12.25 -8.36
CA LEU A 301 2.83 -13.20 -8.96
C LEU A 301 2.80 -13.15 -10.50
N ALA A 302 1.63 -12.96 -11.11
CA ALA A 302 1.48 -12.82 -12.56
C ALA A 302 2.20 -11.61 -13.17
N LEU A 303 2.53 -10.60 -12.36
CA LEU A 303 3.21 -9.36 -12.75
C LEU A 303 4.74 -9.49 -12.68
N ALA A 304 5.26 -10.55 -12.05
CA ALA A 304 6.70 -10.77 -11.93
C ALA A 304 7.37 -11.04 -13.30
N GLY A 305 6.61 -11.30 -14.37
CA GLY A 305 7.16 -11.69 -15.67
C GLY A 305 7.62 -13.15 -15.70
N THR A 306 8.20 -13.56 -16.83
CA THR A 306 8.52 -14.97 -17.09
C THR A 306 10.01 -15.26 -16.83
N TYR A 307 10.29 -16.07 -15.80
CA TYR A 307 11.62 -16.54 -15.41
C TYR A 307 11.82 -18.02 -15.80
N ASP A 308 12.00 -18.28 -17.09
CA ASP A 308 12.23 -19.62 -17.66
C ASP A 308 13.71 -19.85 -18.05
N ASP A 309 14.01 -21.02 -18.63
CA ASP A 309 15.37 -21.35 -19.11
C ASP A 309 15.85 -20.37 -20.20
N THR A 310 14.94 -19.81 -21.00
CA THR A 310 15.27 -18.80 -22.01
C THR A 310 15.74 -17.51 -21.35
N TRP A 311 15.00 -17.03 -20.34
CA TRP A 311 15.43 -15.90 -19.52
C TRP A 311 16.80 -16.16 -18.89
N LEU A 312 17.00 -17.34 -18.29
CA LEU A 312 18.26 -17.67 -17.63
C LEU A 312 19.44 -17.67 -18.61
N ALA A 313 19.27 -18.24 -19.81
CA ALA A 313 20.33 -18.35 -20.80
C ALA A 313 20.63 -17.04 -21.55
N GLN A 314 19.62 -16.19 -21.76
CA GLN A 314 19.72 -15.07 -22.70
C GLN A 314 19.50 -13.68 -22.08
N ARG A 315 18.86 -13.60 -20.91
CA ARG A 315 18.39 -12.34 -20.31
C ARG A 315 19.06 -12.01 -18.98
N HIS A 316 19.35 -13.02 -18.16
CA HIS A 316 20.03 -12.83 -16.87
C HIS A 316 21.30 -11.97 -17.04
N PRO A 317 21.54 -10.95 -16.18
CA PRO A 317 20.86 -10.64 -14.92
C PRO A 317 19.69 -9.64 -15.03
N TRP A 318 19.26 -9.25 -16.24
CA TRP A 318 18.18 -8.29 -16.41
C TRP A 318 16.80 -8.90 -16.10
N PRO A 319 15.83 -8.11 -15.61
CA PRO A 319 14.46 -8.57 -15.45
C PRO A 319 13.86 -9.06 -16.78
N PRO A 320 12.89 -9.98 -16.75
CA PRO A 320 12.12 -10.37 -17.94
C PRO A 320 11.52 -9.14 -18.65
N HIS A 321 11.42 -9.21 -19.97
CA HIS A 321 10.83 -8.11 -20.77
C HIS A 321 9.36 -7.85 -20.44
N ASP A 322 8.66 -8.87 -19.95
CA ASP A 322 7.24 -8.86 -19.61
C ASP A 322 6.98 -8.68 -18.11
N PHE A 323 8.00 -8.25 -17.35
CA PHE A 323 7.86 -7.81 -15.96
C PHE A 323 7.02 -6.53 -15.89
N ASP A 324 6.01 -6.51 -15.03
CA ASP A 324 5.17 -5.35 -14.75
C ASP A 324 5.50 -4.80 -13.35
N PHE A 325 5.83 -3.51 -13.29
CA PHE A 325 6.17 -2.84 -12.03
C PHE A 325 5.01 -2.76 -11.02
N GLY A 326 3.77 -2.99 -11.44
CA GLY A 326 2.65 -3.24 -10.53
C GLY A 326 2.92 -4.39 -9.55
N TYR A 327 3.85 -5.31 -9.87
CA TYR A 327 4.35 -6.32 -8.93
C TYR A 327 4.82 -5.73 -7.60
N TRP A 328 5.40 -4.53 -7.61
CA TRP A 328 5.93 -3.89 -6.40
C TRP A 328 4.88 -3.12 -5.59
N ASN A 329 3.68 -2.90 -6.12
CA ASN A 329 2.57 -2.40 -5.33
C ASN A 329 2.02 -3.52 -4.44
N ALA A 330 2.10 -3.31 -3.14
CA ALA A 330 1.78 -4.28 -2.11
C ALA A 330 0.32 -4.19 -1.63
N ALA A 331 -0.32 -3.03 -1.77
CA ALA A 331 -1.72 -2.87 -1.41
C ALA A 331 -2.63 -3.58 -2.44
N PRO A 332 -3.81 -4.06 -2.03
CA PRO A 332 -4.85 -4.51 -2.97
C PRO A 332 -5.13 -3.44 -4.03
N ALA A 333 -5.52 -3.86 -5.24
CA ALA A 333 -5.66 -2.94 -6.38
C ALA A 333 -6.64 -1.77 -6.10
N ASP A 334 -7.67 -2.00 -5.29
CA ASP A 334 -8.66 -0.99 -4.87
C ASP A 334 -8.16 -0.03 -3.78
N GLN A 335 -6.92 -0.20 -3.30
CA GLN A 335 -6.23 0.64 -2.31
C GLN A 335 -4.95 1.29 -2.85
N GLN A 336 -4.69 1.15 -4.16
CA GLN A 336 -3.57 1.78 -4.84
C GLN A 336 -4.00 3.14 -5.41
N ILE A 337 -3.49 4.21 -4.81
CA ILE A 337 -3.87 5.59 -5.16
C ILE A 337 -2.77 6.29 -6.00
N PRO A 338 -3.02 7.47 -6.58
CA PRO A 338 -1.93 8.34 -7.05
C PRO A 338 -0.94 8.66 -5.93
N TYR A 339 0.30 9.04 -6.26
CA TYR A 339 1.31 9.40 -5.24
C TYR A 339 0.77 10.37 -4.20
N LEU A 340 1.00 10.05 -2.92
CA LEU A 340 0.37 10.76 -1.82
C LEU A 340 0.98 12.16 -1.68
N PRO A 341 0.17 13.24 -1.74
CA PRO A 341 0.67 14.58 -1.46
C PRO A 341 0.97 14.74 0.05
N PRO A 342 1.87 15.67 0.40
CA PRO A 342 2.39 15.79 1.76
C PRO A 342 1.37 16.36 2.76
N ASP A 343 0.22 16.84 2.30
CA ASP A 343 -0.88 17.42 3.07
C ASP A 343 -2.17 16.56 3.01
N ALA A 344 -2.06 15.31 2.55
CA ALA A 344 -3.20 14.41 2.47
C ALA A 344 -3.85 14.18 3.84
N ARG A 345 -5.17 13.99 3.83
CA ARG A 345 -5.96 13.58 4.99
C ARG A 345 -6.25 12.09 4.92
N ILE A 346 -5.96 11.38 6.01
CA ILE A 346 -6.24 9.96 6.21
C ILE A 346 -7.29 9.83 7.32
N GLU A 347 -8.32 9.04 7.05
CA GLU A 347 -9.43 8.83 7.98
C GLU A 347 -9.74 7.35 8.12
N LEU A 348 -9.93 6.91 9.37
CA LEU A 348 -10.24 5.53 9.74
C LEU A 348 -11.52 5.50 10.57
N TRP A 349 -12.44 4.60 10.25
CA TRP A 349 -13.62 4.31 11.06
C TRP A 349 -13.58 2.88 11.57
N ASN A 350 -13.78 2.71 12.88
CA ASN A 350 -13.86 1.43 13.58
C ASN A 350 -12.60 0.57 13.43
N LEU A 351 -11.43 1.20 13.23
CA LEU A 351 -10.12 0.56 13.03
C LEU A 351 -9.08 0.98 14.07
N THR A 352 -9.49 1.77 15.05
CA THR A 352 -8.65 2.28 16.14
C THR A 352 -9.28 1.85 17.45
N ASP A 353 -8.45 1.54 18.46
CA ASP A 353 -8.94 1.16 19.78
C ASP A 353 -9.94 2.20 20.33
N PRO A 354 -11.14 1.79 20.80
CA PRO A 354 -12.14 2.69 21.36
C PRO A 354 -11.65 3.55 22.54
N ALA A 355 -10.62 3.11 23.29
CA ALA A 355 -10.00 3.92 24.32
C ALA A 355 -9.29 5.16 23.74
N SER A 356 -8.76 5.04 22.52
CA SER A 356 -8.09 6.13 21.80
C SER A 356 -9.06 6.97 20.97
N ALA A 357 -10.03 6.33 20.31
CA ALA A 357 -11.07 6.95 19.49
C ALA A 357 -12.48 6.46 19.88
N PRO A 358 -13.11 7.04 20.93
CA PRO A 358 -14.40 6.57 21.46
C PRO A 358 -15.58 6.65 20.49
N ASP A 359 -15.53 7.58 19.53
CA ASP A 359 -16.49 7.73 18.45
C ASP A 359 -16.19 6.83 17.23
N GLY A 360 -15.16 5.98 17.36
CA GLY A 360 -14.68 5.10 16.31
C GLY A 360 -14.00 5.84 15.16
N HIS A 361 -13.72 7.14 15.25
CA HIS A 361 -13.19 7.94 14.13
C HIS A 361 -11.81 8.52 14.45
N LEU A 362 -10.84 8.18 13.61
CA LEU A 362 -9.54 8.85 13.56
C LEU A 362 -9.44 9.63 12.25
N SER A 363 -9.08 10.91 12.32
CA SER A 363 -8.92 11.80 11.16
C SER A 363 -7.68 12.65 11.35
N VAL A 364 -6.65 12.40 10.53
CA VAL A 364 -5.37 13.10 10.60
C VAL A 364 -5.01 13.69 9.24
N THR A 365 -4.47 14.91 9.24
CA THR A 365 -3.93 15.56 8.03
C THR A 365 -2.41 15.61 8.16
N LEU A 366 -1.70 15.17 7.12
CA LEU A 366 -0.25 15.25 7.09
C LEU A 366 0.23 16.71 7.10
N PRO A 367 1.38 17.01 7.71
CA PRO A 367 1.80 18.39 8.00
C PRO A 367 2.38 19.15 6.80
N GLY A 368 2.44 18.56 5.60
CA GLY A 368 3.02 19.20 4.42
C GLY A 368 4.53 19.06 4.30
N HIS A 369 5.16 18.19 5.10
CA HIS A 369 6.61 17.97 5.05
C HIS A 369 7.08 17.41 3.69
N ARG A 370 8.29 17.77 3.26
CA ARG A 370 8.79 17.46 1.91
C ARG A 370 10.11 16.70 1.96
N ALA A 371 10.11 15.47 1.47
CA ALA A 371 11.31 14.71 1.17
C ALA A 371 11.83 15.06 -0.24
N LEU A 372 13.13 15.28 -0.36
CA LEU A 372 13.78 15.58 -1.64
C LEU A 372 15.22 15.08 -1.65
N VAL A 373 15.79 14.99 -2.86
CA VAL A 373 17.23 14.84 -3.06
C VAL A 373 17.78 16.10 -3.71
N LEU A 374 18.93 16.58 -3.24
CA LEU A 374 19.68 17.61 -3.93
C LEU A 374 20.74 16.93 -4.81
N LEU A 375 20.57 17.07 -6.12
CA LEU A 375 21.53 16.58 -7.10
C LEU A 375 22.63 17.61 -7.26
N ARG A 376 23.87 17.19 -7.03
CA ARG A 376 25.05 17.94 -7.45
C ARG A 376 25.55 17.35 -8.75
N LEU A 377 25.38 18.09 -9.85
CA LEU A 377 25.85 17.66 -11.15
C LEU A 377 27.38 17.84 -11.28
N ASP A 378 27.98 17.15 -12.24
CA ASP A 378 29.42 17.21 -12.52
C ASP A 378 29.89 18.63 -12.91
N ASN A 379 29.01 19.39 -13.58
CA ASN A 379 29.24 20.79 -13.94
C ASN A 379 29.07 21.78 -12.77
N GLY A 380 28.77 21.30 -11.55
CA GLY A 380 28.57 22.12 -10.36
C GLY A 380 27.14 22.63 -10.14
N ALA A 381 26.22 22.43 -11.09
CA ALA A 381 24.82 22.80 -10.92
C ALA A 381 24.16 22.01 -9.77
N LEU A 382 23.22 22.66 -9.09
CA LEU A 382 22.45 22.10 -7.99
C LEU A 382 20.99 22.02 -8.40
N LEU A 383 20.42 20.82 -8.41
CA LEU A 383 19.02 20.59 -8.78
C LEU A 383 18.28 19.89 -7.64
N PRO A 384 17.32 20.54 -6.96
CA PRO A 384 16.45 19.87 -6.01
C PRO A 384 15.42 19.03 -6.78
N LEU A 385 15.36 17.73 -6.51
CA LEU A 385 14.31 16.85 -7.02
C LEU A 385 13.46 16.33 -5.87
N PRO A 386 12.16 16.64 -5.85
CA PRO A 386 11.24 16.05 -4.88
C PRO A 386 11.18 14.54 -4.99
N MET A 387 10.99 13.86 -3.86
CA MET A 387 10.70 12.44 -3.81
C MET A 387 9.18 12.24 -3.79
N VAL A 388 8.67 11.24 -4.52
CA VAL A 388 7.25 10.88 -4.46
C VAL A 388 6.98 10.00 -3.25
N THR A 389 5.82 10.13 -2.63
CA THR A 389 5.37 9.20 -1.58
C THR A 389 4.60 8.07 -2.24
N ASP A 390 5.14 6.86 -2.20
CA ASP A 390 4.57 5.69 -2.86
C ASP A 390 4.16 4.55 -1.92
N THR A 391 4.38 4.72 -0.62
CA THR A 391 3.88 3.78 0.40
C THR A 391 3.45 4.56 1.63
N VAL A 392 2.25 4.26 2.10
CA VAL A 392 1.68 4.72 3.36
C VAL A 392 1.33 3.46 4.15
N LEU A 393 1.97 3.29 5.30
CA LEU A 393 1.62 2.26 6.26
C LEU A 393 1.05 2.93 7.50
N VAL A 394 -0.21 2.64 7.80
CA VAL A 394 -0.86 3.06 9.04
C VAL A 394 -0.85 1.89 10.01
N ASP A 395 -0.22 2.06 11.17
CA ASP A 395 -0.35 1.12 12.29
C ASP A 395 -1.32 1.76 13.30
N ALA A 396 -2.58 1.33 13.24
CA ALA A 396 -3.67 1.94 14.01
C ALA A 396 -3.66 1.52 15.49
N GLU A 397 -2.94 0.44 15.83
CA GLU A 397 -2.74 0.01 17.21
C GLU A 397 -1.59 0.78 17.85
N ALA A 398 -0.45 0.91 17.16
CA ALA A 398 0.67 1.72 17.61
C ALA A 398 0.43 3.23 17.46
N LEU A 399 -0.65 3.63 16.78
CA LEU A 399 -0.96 5.03 16.44
C LEU A 399 0.21 5.70 15.72
N THR A 400 0.71 5.06 14.66
CA THR A 400 1.81 5.60 13.84
C THR A 400 1.50 5.56 12.35
N LEU A 401 2.19 6.42 11.61
CA LEU A 401 2.25 6.40 10.15
C LEU A 401 3.71 6.24 9.71
N SER A 402 3.96 5.39 8.74
CA SER A 402 5.25 5.34 8.03
C SER A 402 5.03 5.68 6.56
N LEU A 403 5.80 6.65 6.06
CA LEU A 403 5.80 7.07 4.67
C LEU A 403 7.11 6.66 4.01
N VAL A 404 7.04 6.02 2.84
CA VAL A 404 8.23 5.77 2.02
C VAL A 404 8.22 6.74 0.86
N HIS A 405 9.28 7.55 0.81
CA HIS A 405 9.55 8.47 -0.27
C HIS A 405 10.58 7.87 -1.21
N ARG A 406 10.36 7.99 -2.52
CA ARG A 406 11.25 7.42 -3.53
C ARG A 406 11.55 8.40 -4.67
N VAL A 407 12.75 8.29 -5.22
CA VAL A 407 13.16 8.96 -6.46
C VAL A 407 14.09 8.03 -7.24
N TRP A 408 14.02 8.15 -8.56
CA TRP A 408 14.74 7.31 -9.52
C TRP A 408 15.58 8.16 -10.43
N ILE A 409 16.87 7.89 -10.47
CA ILE A 409 17.84 8.68 -11.23
C ILE A 409 18.55 7.72 -12.18
N PRO A 410 18.57 7.98 -13.50
CA PRO A 410 19.32 7.15 -14.44
C PRO A 410 20.76 6.98 -13.97
N SER A 411 21.29 5.75 -13.99
CA SER A 411 22.63 5.46 -13.48
C SER A 411 23.74 6.19 -14.23
N ASP A 412 23.47 6.58 -15.48
CA ASP A 412 24.33 7.34 -16.40
C ASP A 412 24.15 8.88 -16.29
N ALA A 413 23.26 9.36 -15.42
CA ALA A 413 23.10 10.79 -15.18
C ALA A 413 24.41 11.41 -14.64
N PRO A 414 24.80 12.62 -15.08
CA PRO A 414 26.06 13.28 -14.70
C PRO A 414 26.00 13.87 -13.29
N VAL A 415 25.76 13.01 -12.29
CA VAL A 415 25.59 13.35 -10.89
C VAL A 415 26.80 12.88 -10.10
N ARG A 416 27.52 13.83 -9.48
CA ARG A 416 28.63 13.51 -8.58
C ARG A 416 28.19 13.18 -7.16
N VAL A 417 27.17 13.86 -6.64
CA VAL A 417 26.67 13.68 -5.26
C VAL A 417 25.16 13.78 -5.22
N LEU A 418 24.52 12.86 -4.49
CA LEU A 418 23.12 12.95 -4.06
C LEU A 418 23.08 13.23 -2.56
N GLU A 419 22.35 14.27 -2.17
CA GLU A 419 22.09 14.57 -0.75
C GLU A 419 20.61 14.38 -0.46
N ALA A 420 20.27 13.41 0.40
CA ALA A 420 18.92 13.26 0.90
C ALA A 420 18.60 14.38 1.89
N ARG A 421 17.44 15.02 1.73
CA ARG A 421 17.01 16.18 2.53
C ARG A 421 15.53 16.06 2.88
N PHE A 422 15.16 16.62 4.02
CA PHE A 422 13.80 16.66 4.51
C PHE A 422 13.50 18.05 5.07
N GLU A 423 12.38 18.64 4.64
CA GLU A 423 11.97 19.99 5.03
C GLU A 423 10.62 19.94 5.73
N THR A 424 10.59 20.39 6.98
CA THR A 424 9.41 20.39 7.85
C THR A 424 8.55 21.63 7.66
N ASP A 425 9.11 22.74 7.16
CA ASP A 425 8.33 23.91 6.78
C ASP A 425 7.84 23.76 5.31
N PRO A 426 6.53 23.57 5.07
CA PRO A 426 5.99 23.42 3.72
C PRO A 426 6.23 24.66 2.83
N HIS A 427 6.47 25.83 3.43
CA HIS A 427 6.66 27.10 2.73
C HIS A 427 8.13 27.48 2.52
N ALA A 428 9.08 26.77 3.15
CA ALA A 428 10.49 27.06 2.98
C ALA A 428 10.96 26.84 1.52
N PRO A 429 11.93 27.61 1.02
CA PRO A 429 12.55 27.35 -0.27
C PRO A 429 13.40 26.07 -0.22
N LEU A 430 13.27 25.21 -1.24
CA LEU A 430 13.96 23.90 -1.30
C LEU A 430 15.49 24.03 -1.46
N VAL A 431 15.96 25.17 -2.00
CA VAL A 431 17.38 25.49 -2.08
C VAL A 431 17.57 26.89 -1.50
N ARG A 432 18.40 26.97 -0.46
CA ARG A 432 18.90 28.25 0.06
C ARG A 432 20.27 28.48 -0.54
N SER A 433 20.41 29.49 -1.40
CA SER A 433 21.73 29.98 -1.80
C SER A 433 22.41 30.60 -0.58
N ALA A 434 23.71 30.33 -0.40
CA ALA A 434 24.48 31.05 0.61
C ALA A 434 24.36 32.56 0.33
N PRO A 435 24.16 33.40 1.38
CA PRO A 435 24.17 34.84 1.18
C PRO A 435 25.50 35.25 0.55
N GLN A 436 25.45 36.09 -0.48
CA GLN A 436 26.67 36.66 -1.04
C GLN A 436 27.40 37.41 0.08
N PRO A 437 28.71 37.20 0.28
CA PRO A 437 29.47 37.95 1.28
C PRO A 437 29.40 39.44 0.93
N GLY A 438 28.60 40.20 1.69
CA GLY A 438 28.40 41.64 1.48
C GLY A 438 26.98 42.18 1.69
N GLN A 439 25.93 41.36 1.83
CA GLN A 439 24.60 41.86 2.20
C GLN A 439 24.43 41.84 3.73
N THR A 440 24.72 42.97 4.36
CA THR A 440 24.37 43.26 5.75
C THR A 440 22.86 43.17 5.94
N ALA A 441 22.41 42.37 6.89
CA ALA A 441 21.03 42.33 7.34
C ALA A 441 20.66 43.69 7.96
N ASN A 442 19.73 44.41 7.33
CA ASN A 442 19.01 45.48 8.01
C ASN A 442 18.13 44.83 9.08
N LEU A 443 18.57 44.92 10.33
CA LEU A 443 17.72 44.73 11.49
C LEU A 443 16.76 45.93 11.55
N GLU A 444 15.49 45.71 11.19
CA GLU A 444 14.43 46.63 11.59
C GLU A 444 14.16 46.44 13.10
N PRO A 445 14.04 47.52 13.88
CA PRO A 445 13.67 47.43 15.28
C PRO A 445 12.17 47.15 15.41
N THR A 446 11.85 46.14 16.21
CA THR A 446 10.49 45.78 16.61
C THR A 446 9.82 46.93 17.37
N PRO A 447 8.54 47.26 17.13
CA PRO A 447 7.69 47.92 18.11
C PRO A 447 7.19 46.95 19.19
#